data_AF-A0A482D535-F1
#
_entry.id   AF-A0A482D535-F1
#
_cell.length_a   1.000
_cell.length_b   1.000
_cell.length_c   1.000
_cell.angle_alpha   90.00
_cell.angle_beta   90.00
_cell.angle_gamma   90.00
#
_symmetry.space_group_name_H-M   'P 1'
#
loop_
_entity.id
_entity.type
_entity.pdbx_description
1 polymer ?
#
loop_
_entity_poly.entity_id
_entity_poly.type
_entity_poly.pdbx_seq_one_letter_code
_entity_poly.pdbx_strand_id
1 'polypeptide(L)'
;MADLKFCAHYPFSDEAKAYVKQKNMQIGEEALKGAKERLAQGLREGEIKTASTSLQSELEMQVQYYAASRAILAAWGNNYAKRRMAVAESKAASRYLSSSHERNAGYVKKVASLFGMEFLEDEKDAQKFYLPFYHYLLYTPRDIHFKLSNMELKNGLVKVTQRQKERILEEAIRKRLEDSHLPKMKNPPEEIKKIIMQLQPLLPKEVIEPIKIEKKDFPPCILQMVDNLTSSINVPHSGRLALAIYLIKAGLTNEQINAIFSHAPDYSKETTLYQIEYIRKKEYSMPSCNTMDTYGICMAECRCNNPARYREAIHGKYAKLSMEKRGASSRGDG
;
A
#
# COMPACT_ATOMS: atom_id res chain seq x y z
N MET A 1 14.03 -30.77 -13.55
CA MET A 1 13.36 -29.87 -14.52
C MET A 1 12.53 -28.88 -13.73
N ALA A 2 12.50 -27.61 -14.13
CA ALA A 2 11.64 -26.63 -13.47
C ALA A 2 10.18 -27.07 -13.58
N ASP A 3 9.45 -27.01 -12.47
CA ASP A 3 8.02 -27.23 -12.45
C ASP A 3 7.35 -26.03 -13.11
N LEU A 4 7.04 -26.17 -14.40
CA LEU A 4 6.51 -25.07 -15.19
C LEU A 4 5.15 -24.59 -14.67
N LYS A 5 4.35 -25.50 -14.11
CA LYS A 5 3.06 -25.16 -13.51
C LYS A 5 3.27 -24.26 -12.29
N PHE A 6 4.22 -24.63 -11.42
CA PHE A 6 4.65 -23.76 -10.33
C PHE A 6 5.16 -22.41 -10.82
N CYS A 7 5.98 -22.39 -11.88
CA CYS A 7 6.52 -21.15 -12.44
C CYS A 7 5.41 -20.22 -12.99
N ALA A 8 4.38 -20.77 -13.64
CA ALA A 8 3.28 -20.00 -14.22
C ALA A 8 2.38 -19.36 -13.15
N HIS A 9 2.12 -20.06 -12.05
CA HIS A 9 1.27 -19.57 -10.96
C HIS A 9 2.03 -18.77 -9.89
N TYR A 10 3.34 -18.99 -9.76
CA TYR A 10 4.22 -18.26 -8.85
C TYR A 10 5.43 -17.67 -9.60
N PRO A 11 5.19 -16.79 -10.60
CA PRO A 11 6.24 -16.28 -11.49
C PRO A 11 7.22 -15.32 -10.80
N PHE A 12 6.94 -14.94 -9.55
CA PHE A 12 7.84 -14.19 -8.68
C PHE A 12 8.88 -15.06 -7.95
N SER A 13 8.73 -16.39 -8.02
CA SER A 13 9.65 -17.34 -7.40
C SER A 13 11.02 -17.33 -8.07
N ASP A 14 12.03 -17.79 -7.35
CA ASP A 14 13.39 -17.89 -7.88
C ASP A 14 13.51 -19.03 -8.92
N GLU A 15 12.65 -20.05 -8.81
CA GLU A 15 12.48 -21.11 -9.82
C GLU A 15 12.00 -20.53 -11.16
N ALA A 16 10.98 -19.66 -11.15
CA ALA A 16 10.49 -18.99 -12.36
C ALA A 16 11.55 -18.07 -12.99
N LYS A 17 12.32 -17.34 -12.17
CA LYS A 17 13.43 -16.52 -12.68
C LYS A 17 14.52 -17.37 -13.33
N ALA A 18 14.88 -18.48 -12.71
CA ALA A 18 15.85 -19.42 -13.27
C ALA A 18 15.35 -20.01 -14.60
N TYR A 19 14.06 -20.34 -14.69
CA TYR A 19 13.42 -20.82 -15.91
C TYR A 19 13.51 -19.80 -17.06
N VAL A 20 13.12 -18.54 -16.81
CA VAL A 20 13.21 -17.44 -17.80
C VAL A 20 14.64 -17.26 -18.29
N LYS A 21 15.62 -17.30 -17.37
CA LYS A 21 17.05 -17.16 -17.70
C LYS A 21 17.56 -18.34 -18.53
N GLN A 22 17.20 -19.58 -18.17
CA GLN A 22 17.63 -20.78 -18.87
C GLN A 22 17.08 -20.85 -20.30
N LYS A 23 15.83 -20.45 -20.48
CA LYS A 23 15.15 -20.45 -21.79
C LYS A 23 15.44 -19.22 -22.65
N ASN A 24 16.23 -18.27 -22.13
CA ASN A 24 16.51 -16.98 -22.77
C ASN A 24 15.24 -16.30 -23.30
N MET A 25 14.17 -16.33 -22.51
CA MET A 25 12.86 -15.86 -22.94
C MET A 25 12.89 -14.35 -23.23
N GLN A 26 12.50 -13.98 -24.45
CA GLN A 26 12.40 -12.60 -24.85
C GLN A 26 10.97 -12.07 -24.67
N ILE A 27 10.86 -10.79 -24.36
CA ILE A 27 9.57 -10.09 -24.32
C ILE A 27 9.23 -9.66 -25.74
N GLY A 28 8.43 -10.47 -26.43
CA GLY A 28 7.88 -10.14 -27.74
C GLY A 28 6.56 -9.35 -27.67
N GLU A 29 6.00 -9.03 -28.83
CA GLU A 29 4.74 -8.29 -28.95
C GLU A 29 3.56 -9.02 -28.30
N GLU A 30 3.49 -10.35 -28.47
CA GLU A 30 2.46 -11.18 -27.83
C GLU A 30 2.54 -11.14 -26.30
N ALA A 31 3.77 -11.19 -25.75
CA ALA A 31 3.99 -11.06 -24.31
C ALA A 31 3.54 -9.69 -23.78
N LEU A 32 3.78 -8.61 -24.54
CA LEU A 32 3.32 -7.26 -24.19
C LEU A 32 1.79 -7.14 -24.24
N LYS A 33 1.13 -7.76 -25.21
CA LYS A 33 -0.33 -7.80 -25.30
C LYS A 33 -0.94 -8.53 -24.10
N GLY A 34 -0.46 -9.74 -23.79
CA GLY A 34 -0.91 -10.48 -22.62
C GLY A 34 -0.60 -9.77 -21.29
N ALA A 35 0.54 -9.09 -21.20
CA ALA A 35 0.87 -8.26 -20.04
C ALA A 35 -0.08 -7.06 -19.87
N LYS A 36 -0.44 -6.38 -20.96
CA LYS A 36 -1.43 -5.29 -20.93
C LYS A 36 -2.78 -5.80 -20.40
N GLU A 37 -3.26 -6.95 -20.88
CA GLU A 37 -4.51 -7.55 -20.42
C GLU A 37 -4.44 -7.95 -18.94
N ARG A 38 -3.34 -8.59 -18.52
CA ARG A 38 -3.08 -8.94 -17.12
C ARG A 38 -3.07 -7.72 -16.21
N LEU A 39 -2.38 -6.64 -16.61
CA LEU A 39 -2.33 -5.38 -15.88
C LEU A 39 -3.71 -4.71 -15.83
N ALA A 40 -4.43 -4.65 -16.95
CA ALA A 40 -5.77 -4.07 -17.00
C ALA A 40 -6.73 -4.80 -16.05
N GLN A 41 -6.67 -6.13 -16.01
CA GLN A 41 -7.46 -6.94 -15.10
C GLN A 41 -7.11 -6.66 -13.63
N GLY A 42 -5.82 -6.74 -13.28
CA GLY A 42 -5.37 -6.49 -11.91
C GLY A 42 -5.67 -5.07 -11.43
N LEU A 43 -5.61 -4.06 -12.30
CA LEU A 43 -5.97 -2.69 -11.97
C LEU A 43 -7.47 -2.52 -11.70
N ARG A 44 -8.34 -3.05 -12.58
CA ARG A 44 -9.80 -2.94 -12.47
C ARG A 44 -10.37 -3.80 -11.35
N GLU A 45 -10.13 -5.11 -11.39
CA GLU A 45 -10.77 -6.09 -10.51
C GLU A 45 -10.01 -6.22 -9.18
N GLY A 46 -8.72 -5.82 -9.13
CA GLY A 46 -7.86 -6.08 -7.97
C GLY A 46 -7.50 -7.56 -7.82
N GLU A 47 -7.69 -8.33 -8.88
CA GLU A 47 -7.64 -9.79 -8.93
C GLU A 47 -7.24 -10.24 -10.34
N ILE A 48 -6.40 -11.27 -10.45
CA ILE A 48 -6.04 -11.87 -11.75
C ILE A 48 -6.70 -13.24 -11.84
N LYS A 49 -7.27 -13.54 -13.02
CA LYS A 49 -7.77 -14.87 -13.35
C LYS A 49 -6.66 -15.61 -14.09
N THR A 50 -6.09 -16.61 -13.43
CA THR A 50 -5.17 -17.56 -14.07
C THR A 50 -5.99 -18.65 -14.74
N ALA A 51 -5.68 -18.97 -16.00
CA ALA A 51 -6.28 -20.10 -16.69
C ALA A 51 -5.90 -21.41 -15.99
N SER A 52 -6.88 -22.30 -15.80
CA SER A 52 -6.63 -23.68 -15.36
C SER A 52 -6.28 -24.52 -16.58
N THR A 53 -5.01 -24.49 -16.97
CA THR A 53 -4.51 -25.20 -18.15
C THR A 53 -3.34 -26.10 -17.80
N SER A 54 -3.23 -27.21 -18.52
CA SER A 54 -2.08 -28.12 -18.49
C SER A 54 -1.20 -28.00 -19.73
N LEU A 55 -1.58 -27.18 -20.71
CA LEU A 55 -0.82 -27.00 -21.94
C LEU A 55 0.47 -26.23 -21.66
N GLN A 56 1.60 -26.84 -22.02
CA GLN A 56 2.93 -26.30 -21.76
C GLN A 56 3.10 -24.90 -22.37
N SER A 57 2.65 -24.69 -23.60
CA SER A 57 2.71 -23.40 -24.29
C SER A 57 1.97 -22.30 -23.54
N GLU A 58 0.79 -22.60 -22.99
CA GLU A 58 0.01 -21.63 -22.22
C GLU A 58 0.66 -21.28 -20.89
N LEU A 59 1.27 -22.25 -20.20
CA LEU A 59 2.03 -22.00 -18.98
C LEU A 59 3.27 -21.14 -19.25
N GLU A 60 3.98 -21.39 -20.35
CA GLU A 60 5.10 -20.55 -20.80
C GLU A 60 4.66 -19.11 -21.09
N MET A 61 3.52 -18.93 -21.76
CA MET A 61 2.93 -17.61 -22.00
C MET A 61 2.61 -16.88 -20.69
N GLN A 62 2.07 -17.56 -19.67
CA GLN A 62 1.80 -16.92 -18.37
C GLN A 62 3.07 -16.39 -17.69
N VAL A 63 4.17 -17.13 -17.78
CA VAL A 63 5.48 -16.68 -17.27
C VAL A 63 5.95 -15.43 -18.02
N GLN A 64 5.82 -15.42 -19.35
CA GLN A 64 6.18 -14.27 -20.19
C GLN A 64 5.29 -13.05 -19.91
N TYR A 65 3.98 -13.23 -19.75
CA TYR A 65 3.05 -12.16 -19.42
C TYR A 65 3.38 -11.50 -18.09
N TYR A 66 3.79 -12.29 -17.09
CA TYR A 66 4.24 -11.74 -15.82
C TYR A 66 5.55 -10.95 -15.97
N ALA A 67 6.54 -11.49 -16.69
CA ALA A 67 7.82 -10.82 -16.92
C ALA A 67 7.63 -9.49 -17.67
N ALA A 68 6.81 -9.48 -18.73
CA ALA A 68 6.44 -8.27 -19.47
C ALA A 68 5.65 -7.27 -18.61
N SER A 69 4.73 -7.75 -17.75
CA SER A 69 4.02 -6.87 -16.79
C SER A 69 4.97 -6.17 -15.83
N ARG A 70 5.99 -6.89 -15.32
CA ARG A 70 7.03 -6.31 -14.46
C ARG A 70 7.85 -5.25 -15.19
N ALA A 71 8.18 -5.48 -16.46
CA ALA A 71 8.89 -4.50 -17.30
C ALA A 71 8.04 -3.23 -17.51
N ILE A 72 6.75 -3.37 -17.82
CA ILE A 72 5.83 -2.23 -17.95
C ILE A 72 5.70 -1.46 -16.64
N LEU A 73 5.53 -2.15 -15.50
CA LEU A 73 5.47 -1.50 -14.17
C LEU A 73 6.78 -0.75 -13.83
N ALA A 74 7.92 -1.31 -14.21
CA ALA A 74 9.23 -0.67 -14.02
C ALA A 74 9.39 0.61 -14.85
N ALA A 75 8.92 0.58 -16.10
CA ALA A 75 8.89 1.74 -16.99
C ALA A 75 7.88 2.80 -16.53
N TRP A 76 6.72 2.37 -16.02
CA TRP A 76 5.66 3.27 -15.58
C TRP A 76 6.04 4.03 -14.29
N GLY A 77 6.72 3.38 -13.35
CA GLY A 77 7.14 4.02 -12.10
C GLY A 77 6.00 4.49 -11.20
N ASN A 78 4.76 4.05 -11.46
CA ASN A 78 3.59 4.42 -10.68
C ASN A 78 3.40 3.51 -9.46
N ASN A 79 3.52 4.07 -8.25
CA ASN A 79 3.43 3.32 -7.00
C ASN A 79 2.03 2.74 -6.72
N TYR A 80 0.97 3.44 -7.15
CA TYR A 80 -0.39 2.93 -7.00
C TYR A 80 -0.57 1.66 -7.86
N ALA A 81 -0.19 1.72 -9.14
CA ALA A 81 -0.25 0.58 -10.05
C ALA A 81 0.56 -0.61 -9.51
N LYS A 82 1.79 -0.35 -9.03
CA LYS A 82 2.64 -1.38 -8.41
C LYS A 82 1.94 -2.07 -7.22
N ARG A 83 1.41 -1.29 -6.27
CA ARG A 83 0.72 -1.83 -5.09
C ARG A 83 -0.56 -2.56 -5.45
N ARG A 84 -1.34 -2.01 -6.38
CA ARG A 84 -2.59 -2.63 -6.86
C ARG A 84 -2.32 -3.98 -7.52
N MET A 85 -1.27 -4.06 -8.34
CA MET A 85 -0.84 -5.31 -8.95
C MET A 85 -0.28 -6.30 -7.93
N ALA A 86 0.47 -5.85 -6.92
CA ALA A 86 0.95 -6.73 -5.85
C ALA A 86 -0.21 -7.43 -5.11
N VAL A 87 -1.31 -6.70 -4.84
CA VAL A 87 -2.54 -7.27 -4.26
C VAL A 87 -3.21 -8.26 -5.22
N ALA A 88 -3.33 -7.91 -6.50
CA ALA A 88 -4.00 -8.76 -7.49
C ALA A 88 -3.25 -10.09 -7.71
N GLU A 89 -1.92 -10.03 -7.79
CA GLU A 89 -1.03 -11.19 -7.91
C GLU A 89 -1.03 -12.04 -6.64
N SER A 90 -1.00 -11.42 -5.44
CA SER A 90 -1.04 -12.17 -4.19
C SER A 90 -2.33 -12.95 -4.04
N LYS A 91 -3.47 -12.34 -4.39
CA LYS A 91 -4.77 -13.03 -4.38
C LYS A 91 -4.85 -14.16 -5.40
N ALA A 92 -4.31 -13.97 -6.60
CA ALA A 92 -4.25 -15.02 -7.61
C ALA A 92 -3.43 -16.22 -7.13
N ALA A 93 -2.24 -15.97 -6.56
CA ALA A 93 -1.39 -16.99 -5.98
C ALA A 93 -2.04 -17.70 -4.78
N SER A 94 -2.71 -16.94 -3.90
CA SER A 94 -3.46 -17.46 -2.75
C SER A 94 -4.61 -18.36 -3.18
N ARG A 95 -5.43 -17.94 -4.15
CA ARG A 95 -6.51 -18.76 -4.72
C ARG A 95 -5.99 -20.07 -5.31
N TYR A 96 -4.84 -20.03 -5.97
CA TYR A 96 -4.23 -21.24 -6.51
C TYR A 96 -3.70 -22.16 -5.40
N LEU A 97 -3.10 -21.62 -4.33
CA LEU A 97 -2.69 -22.39 -3.14
C LEU A 97 -3.87 -23.08 -2.44
N SER A 98 -5.02 -22.42 -2.37
CA SER A 98 -6.22 -22.95 -1.71
C SER A 98 -6.95 -24.01 -2.55
N SER A 99 -6.59 -24.21 -3.82
CA SER A 99 -7.22 -25.20 -4.69
C SER A 99 -6.86 -26.64 -4.27
N SER A 100 -7.86 -27.52 -4.26
CA SER A 100 -7.77 -28.89 -3.69
C SER A 100 -6.72 -29.78 -4.36
N HIS A 101 -6.42 -29.54 -5.63
CA HIS A 101 -5.46 -30.33 -6.40
C HIS A 101 -3.99 -30.03 -5.99
N GLU A 102 -3.72 -28.82 -5.49
CA GLU A 102 -2.36 -28.30 -5.32
C GLU A 102 -1.84 -28.35 -3.87
N ARG A 103 -2.73 -28.49 -2.87
CA ARG A 103 -2.31 -28.84 -1.50
C ARG A 103 -1.48 -30.13 -1.48
N ASN A 104 -1.78 -31.05 -2.39
CA ASN A 104 -1.09 -32.34 -2.53
C ASN A 104 0.23 -32.24 -3.30
N ALA A 105 0.43 -31.21 -4.13
CA ALA A 105 1.67 -30.98 -4.91
C ALA A 105 2.81 -30.34 -4.08
N GLY A 106 2.56 -30.02 -2.80
CA GLY A 106 3.57 -29.43 -1.91
C GLY A 106 3.87 -27.95 -2.17
N TYR A 107 3.07 -27.27 -2.99
CA TYR A 107 3.30 -25.86 -3.35
C TYR A 107 3.21 -24.92 -2.17
N VAL A 108 2.37 -25.23 -1.17
CA VAL A 108 2.30 -24.46 0.08
C VAL A 108 3.67 -24.44 0.77
N LYS A 109 4.36 -25.58 0.85
CA LYS A 109 5.71 -25.68 1.45
C LYS A 109 6.75 -24.94 0.59
N LYS A 110 6.71 -25.11 -0.75
CA LYS A 110 7.58 -24.37 -1.67
C LYS A 110 7.41 -22.86 -1.56
N VAL A 111 6.17 -22.36 -1.51
CA VAL A 111 5.92 -20.92 -1.39
C VAL A 111 6.33 -20.40 -0.02
N ALA A 112 6.08 -21.15 1.06
CA ALA A 112 6.53 -20.76 2.40
C ALA A 112 8.07 -20.61 2.48
N SER A 113 8.82 -21.54 1.88
CA SER A 113 10.29 -21.51 1.89
C SER A 113 10.87 -20.31 1.14
N LEU A 114 10.17 -19.75 0.14
CA LEU A 114 10.56 -18.50 -0.53
C LEU A 114 10.66 -17.30 0.44
N PHE A 115 10.03 -17.39 1.60
CA PHE A 115 10.04 -16.37 2.65
C PHE A 115 10.75 -16.86 3.92
N GLY A 116 11.47 -17.98 3.85
CA GLY A 116 12.09 -18.62 5.00
C GLY A 116 11.10 -19.19 6.01
N MET A 117 9.81 -19.29 5.66
CA MET A 117 8.78 -19.79 6.56
C MET A 117 8.67 -21.31 6.49
N GLU A 118 8.50 -21.92 7.67
CA GLU A 118 8.13 -23.32 7.84
C GLU A 118 6.93 -23.39 8.78
N PHE A 119 5.89 -24.11 8.35
CA PHE A 119 4.70 -24.35 9.14
C PHE A 119 4.77 -25.77 9.70
N LEU A 120 4.90 -25.89 11.01
CA LEU A 120 4.88 -27.19 11.68
C LEU A 120 3.42 -27.62 11.89
N GLU A 121 3.09 -28.86 11.62
CA GLU A 121 1.74 -29.40 11.80
C GLU A 121 1.48 -29.70 13.28
N ASP A 122 0.26 -29.46 13.75
CA ASP A 122 -0.16 -29.87 15.10
C ASP A 122 -0.43 -31.38 15.10
N GLU A 123 0.23 -32.12 16.00
CA GLU A 123 0.07 -33.57 16.14
C GLU A 123 -1.38 -34.00 16.42
N LYS A 124 -2.18 -33.11 17.02
CA LYS A 124 -3.56 -33.41 17.44
C LYS A 124 -4.63 -32.91 16.46
N ASP A 125 -4.30 -31.96 15.58
CA ASP A 125 -5.25 -31.34 14.65
C ASP A 125 -4.56 -30.96 13.33
N ALA A 126 -4.80 -31.74 12.28
CA ALA A 126 -4.21 -31.54 10.96
C ALA A 126 -4.64 -30.21 10.27
N GLN A 127 -5.58 -29.44 10.84
CA GLN A 127 -5.97 -28.12 10.36
C GLN A 127 -5.32 -26.96 11.15
N LYS A 128 -4.41 -27.29 12.08
CA LYS A 128 -3.65 -26.34 12.88
C LYS A 128 -2.17 -26.46 12.57
N PHE A 129 -1.51 -25.31 12.59
CA PHE A 129 -0.10 -25.19 12.29
C PHE A 129 0.57 -24.25 13.28
N TYR A 130 1.88 -24.38 13.42
CA TYR A 130 2.71 -23.50 14.24
C TYR A 130 3.70 -22.75 13.34
N LEU A 131 3.83 -21.44 13.59
CA LEU A 131 4.76 -20.54 12.89
C LEU A 131 5.54 -19.71 13.92
N PRO A 132 6.85 -19.50 13.77
CA PRO A 132 7.60 -18.61 14.67
C PRO A 132 6.99 -17.21 14.75
N PHE A 133 6.91 -16.65 15.95
CA PHE A 133 6.20 -15.39 16.21
C PHE A 133 6.74 -14.21 15.40
N TYR A 134 8.03 -14.19 15.09
CA TYR A 134 8.64 -13.13 14.27
C TYR A 134 8.17 -13.19 12.80
N HIS A 135 8.03 -14.38 12.21
CA HIS A 135 7.42 -14.54 10.90
C HIS A 135 5.93 -14.19 10.92
N TYR A 136 5.23 -14.59 11.98
CA TYR A 136 3.83 -14.21 12.20
C TYR A 136 3.68 -12.68 12.19
N LEU A 137 4.41 -11.96 13.05
CA LEU A 137 4.33 -10.50 13.12
C LEU A 137 4.74 -9.80 11.82
N LEU A 138 5.68 -10.38 11.07
CA LEU A 138 6.12 -9.81 9.81
C LEU A 138 5.08 -9.94 8.70
N TYR A 139 4.31 -11.04 8.65
CA TYR A 139 3.45 -11.36 7.53
C TYR A 139 1.96 -11.48 7.88
N THR A 140 1.52 -11.02 9.05
CA THR A 140 0.10 -10.98 9.38
C THR A 140 -0.63 -9.80 8.75
N PRO A 141 -1.89 -10.00 8.29
CA PRO A 141 -2.78 -8.90 7.95
C PRO A 141 -3.05 -8.02 9.17
N ARG A 142 -3.36 -6.74 8.91
CA ARG A 142 -3.86 -5.82 9.93
C ARG A 142 -5.34 -6.07 10.17
N ASP A 143 -5.64 -7.14 10.88
CA ASP A 143 -7.01 -7.57 11.20
C ASP A 143 -7.07 -8.05 12.67
N ILE A 144 -8.23 -7.89 13.31
CA ILE A 144 -8.41 -8.22 14.73
C ILE A 144 -8.18 -9.71 15.01
N HIS A 145 -8.48 -10.58 14.05
CA HIS A 145 -8.28 -12.03 14.14
C HIS A 145 -6.81 -12.45 13.98
N PHE A 146 -5.93 -11.48 13.69
CA PHE A 146 -4.48 -11.70 13.55
C PHE A 146 -3.66 -10.92 14.58
N LYS A 147 -4.31 -10.27 15.57
CA LYS A 147 -3.60 -9.68 16.70
C LYS A 147 -2.95 -10.80 17.51
N LEU A 148 -1.65 -10.70 17.75
CA LEU A 148 -0.91 -11.69 18.53
C LEU A 148 -1.52 -11.93 19.93
N SER A 149 -2.10 -10.89 20.55
CA SER A 149 -2.82 -11.00 21.84
C SER A 149 -4.01 -11.96 21.80
N ASN A 150 -4.54 -12.26 20.62
CA ASN A 150 -5.69 -13.13 20.40
C ASN A 150 -5.26 -14.52 19.90
N MET A 151 -3.96 -14.81 19.88
CA MET A 151 -3.40 -16.06 19.38
C MET A 151 -2.77 -16.88 20.50
N GLU A 152 -2.83 -18.20 20.36
CA GLU A 152 -2.08 -19.10 21.23
C GLU A 152 -0.60 -19.06 20.86
N LEU A 153 0.25 -18.65 21.81
CA LEU A 153 1.70 -18.59 21.67
C LEU A 153 2.34 -19.55 22.67
N LYS A 154 3.12 -20.51 22.17
CA LYS A 154 3.83 -21.49 23.01
C LYS A 154 5.25 -21.68 22.48
N ASN A 155 6.25 -21.56 23.35
CA ASN A 155 7.67 -21.74 23.00
C ASN A 155 8.12 -20.91 21.77
N GLY A 156 7.63 -19.67 21.66
CA GLY A 156 7.94 -18.78 20.52
C GLY A 156 7.19 -19.10 19.21
N LEU A 157 6.28 -20.08 19.22
CA LEU A 157 5.46 -20.49 18.08
C LEU A 157 4.01 -20.07 18.25
N VAL A 158 3.46 -19.42 17.23
CA VAL A 158 2.07 -19.00 17.16
C VAL A 158 1.25 -20.08 16.48
N LYS A 159 0.17 -20.53 17.12
CA LYS A 159 -0.77 -21.50 16.54
C LYS A 159 -1.72 -20.80 15.58
N VAL A 160 -1.82 -21.28 14.34
CA VAL A 160 -2.63 -20.73 13.26
C VAL A 160 -3.49 -21.80 12.60
N THR A 161 -4.65 -21.41 12.07
CA THR A 161 -5.51 -22.28 11.26
C THR A 161 -5.03 -22.38 9.82
N GLN A 162 -5.53 -23.35 9.05
CA GLN A 162 -5.31 -23.42 7.60
C GLN A 162 -5.64 -22.10 6.88
N ARG A 163 -6.75 -21.44 7.23
CA ARG A 163 -7.14 -20.16 6.63
C ARG A 163 -6.16 -19.03 7.00
N GLN A 164 -5.70 -18.99 8.25
CA GLN A 164 -4.71 -18.01 8.68
C GLN A 164 -3.36 -18.24 8.00
N LYS A 165 -2.93 -19.49 7.84
CA LYS A 165 -1.73 -19.89 7.09
C LYS A 165 -1.78 -19.40 5.64
N GLU A 166 -2.88 -19.67 4.92
CA GLU A 166 -3.08 -19.18 3.55
C GLU A 166 -3.02 -17.64 3.48
N ARG A 167 -3.66 -16.96 4.45
CA ARG A 167 -3.67 -15.51 4.50
C ARG A 167 -2.29 -14.89 4.82
N ILE A 168 -1.50 -15.52 5.68
CA ILE A 168 -0.12 -15.11 5.99
C ILE A 168 0.76 -15.24 4.74
N LEU A 169 0.62 -16.33 3.99
CA LEU A 169 1.34 -16.52 2.73
C LEU A 169 0.94 -15.46 1.68
N GLU A 170 -0.35 -15.15 1.56
CA GLU A 170 -0.82 -14.08 0.67
C GLU A 170 -0.17 -12.73 1.01
N GLU A 171 -0.12 -12.37 2.29
CA GLU A 171 0.52 -11.12 2.73
C GLU A 171 2.04 -11.11 2.51
N ALA A 172 2.71 -12.26 2.69
CA ALA A 172 4.12 -12.39 2.38
C ALA A 172 4.41 -12.15 0.89
N ILE A 173 3.59 -12.74 0.01
CA ILE A 173 3.67 -12.52 -1.44
C ILE A 173 3.42 -11.04 -1.76
N ARG A 174 2.35 -10.45 -1.21
CA ARG A 174 2.02 -9.03 -1.41
C ARG A 174 3.20 -8.14 -1.04
N LYS A 175 3.75 -8.30 0.17
CA LYS A 175 4.90 -7.51 0.64
C LYS A 175 6.13 -7.68 -0.26
N ARG A 176 6.49 -8.92 -0.64
CA ARG A 176 7.62 -9.15 -1.57
C ARG A 176 7.41 -8.43 -2.90
N LEU A 177 6.21 -8.41 -3.45
CA LEU A 177 5.91 -7.71 -4.69
C LEU A 177 5.91 -6.19 -4.53
N GLU A 178 5.37 -5.66 -3.43
CA GLU A 178 5.41 -4.23 -3.09
C GLU A 178 6.83 -3.71 -2.87
N ASP A 179 7.68 -4.48 -2.19
CA ASP A 179 9.05 -4.10 -1.84
C ASP A 179 10.06 -4.43 -2.94
N SER A 180 9.70 -5.32 -3.87
CA SER A 180 10.60 -5.71 -4.96
C SER A 180 11.11 -4.49 -5.73
N HIS A 181 12.42 -4.43 -5.91
CA HIS A 181 13.04 -3.40 -6.73
C HIS A 181 12.63 -3.59 -8.19
N LEU A 182 12.12 -2.51 -8.79
CA LEU A 182 11.84 -2.42 -10.21
C LEU A 182 12.85 -1.42 -10.78
N PRO A 183 13.85 -1.86 -11.57
CA PRO A 183 14.87 -0.96 -12.09
C PRO A 183 14.19 0.07 -13.01
N LYS A 184 14.39 1.36 -12.71
CA LYS A 184 13.80 2.43 -13.53
C LYS A 184 14.34 2.34 -14.95
N MET A 185 13.43 2.25 -15.91
CA MET A 185 13.76 2.28 -17.33
C MET A 185 13.77 3.74 -17.79
N LYS A 186 14.95 4.32 -18.02
CA LYS A 186 15.07 5.74 -18.42
C LYS A 186 14.39 6.02 -19.76
N ASN A 187 14.61 5.14 -20.74
CA ASN A 187 14.06 5.23 -22.09
C ASN A 187 13.29 3.95 -22.43
N PRO A 188 12.01 3.83 -22.03
CA PRO A 188 11.21 2.68 -22.40
C PRO A 188 10.91 2.67 -23.91
N PRO A 189 10.85 1.49 -24.55
CA PRO A 189 10.35 1.33 -25.92
C PRO A 189 8.99 2.00 -26.15
N GLU A 190 8.74 2.45 -27.37
CA GLU A 190 7.49 3.15 -27.73
C GLU A 190 6.26 2.26 -27.54
N GLU A 191 6.37 0.93 -27.75
CA GLU A 191 5.26 0.01 -27.48
C GLU A 191 4.85 0.03 -25.99
N ILE A 192 5.83 0.05 -25.09
CA ILE A 192 5.59 0.09 -23.64
C ILE A 192 4.95 1.44 -23.26
N LYS A 193 5.41 2.56 -23.83
CA LYS A 193 4.80 3.87 -23.59
C LYS A 193 3.33 3.90 -24.01
N LYS A 194 3.01 3.38 -25.21
CA LYS A 194 1.62 3.27 -25.70
C LYS A 194 0.76 2.43 -24.76
N ILE A 195 1.27 1.31 -24.26
CA ILE A 195 0.56 0.46 -23.29
C ILE A 195 0.30 1.23 -22.00
N ILE A 196 1.30 1.94 -21.46
CA ILE A 196 1.16 2.74 -20.24
C ILE A 196 0.05 3.79 -20.42
N MET A 197 0.04 4.52 -21.54
CA MET A 197 -0.99 5.51 -21.85
C MET A 197 -2.40 4.90 -21.89
N GLN A 198 -2.54 3.66 -22.35
CA GLN A 198 -3.82 2.94 -22.39
C GLN A 198 -4.26 2.42 -21.01
N LEU A 199 -3.31 2.12 -20.12
CA LEU A 199 -3.57 1.64 -18.77
C LEU A 199 -3.83 2.77 -17.77
N GLN A 200 -3.28 3.96 -18.02
CA GLN A 200 -3.39 5.11 -17.13
C GLN A 200 -4.84 5.51 -16.79
N PRO A 201 -5.82 5.49 -17.73
CA PRO A 201 -7.23 5.75 -17.42
C PRO A 201 -7.89 4.71 -16.50
N LEU A 202 -7.28 3.53 -16.32
CA LEU A 202 -7.79 2.46 -15.45
C LEU A 202 -7.40 2.64 -13.99
N LEU A 203 -6.39 3.48 -13.73
CA LEU A 203 -6.17 3.91 -12.37
C LEU A 203 -7.42 4.66 -11.93
N PRO A 204 -7.86 4.51 -10.66
CA PRO A 204 -8.80 5.47 -10.15
C PRO A 204 -8.19 6.83 -10.43
N LYS A 205 -8.90 7.65 -11.20
CA LYS A 205 -8.59 9.08 -11.20
C LYS A 205 -8.49 9.40 -9.72
N GLU A 206 -7.40 10.03 -9.29
CA GLU A 206 -7.47 10.76 -8.04
C GLU A 206 -8.57 11.78 -8.31
N VAL A 207 -9.80 11.40 -8.00
CA VAL A 207 -10.89 12.31 -7.83
C VAL A 207 -10.51 13.00 -6.55
N ILE A 208 -9.59 13.95 -6.69
CA ILE A 208 -9.59 15.17 -5.92
C ILE A 208 -10.83 15.90 -6.42
N GLU A 209 -12.01 15.31 -6.22
CA GLU A 209 -13.16 16.16 -5.98
C GLU A 209 -12.72 16.99 -4.78
N PRO A 210 -12.71 18.32 -4.90
CA PRO A 210 -12.54 19.16 -3.74
C PRO A 210 -13.60 18.69 -2.76
N ILE A 211 -13.20 17.93 -1.74
CA ILE A 211 -14.06 17.69 -0.60
C ILE A 211 -14.29 19.10 -0.13
N LYS A 212 -15.46 19.69 -0.36
CA LYS A 212 -15.83 20.95 0.28
C LYS A 212 -15.91 20.63 1.77
N ILE A 213 -14.76 20.56 2.43
CA ILE A 213 -14.66 20.30 3.86
C ILE A 213 -15.17 21.58 4.50
N GLU A 214 -16.44 21.57 4.90
CA GLU A 214 -16.93 22.56 5.84
C GLU A 214 -16.01 22.56 7.06
N LYS A 215 -15.66 23.73 7.63
CA LYS A 215 -14.72 23.86 8.76
C LYS A 215 -14.98 22.87 9.92
N LYS A 216 -16.21 22.38 10.07
CA LYS A 216 -16.63 21.35 11.04
C LYS A 216 -15.89 20.01 10.94
N ASP A 217 -15.31 19.67 9.78
CA ASP A 217 -14.61 18.40 9.56
C ASP A 217 -13.08 18.56 9.56
N PHE A 218 -12.55 19.69 10.02
CA PHE A 218 -11.12 19.87 10.18
C PHE A 218 -10.64 19.10 11.42
N PRO A 219 -9.58 18.28 11.33
CA PRO A 219 -9.01 17.64 12.50
C PRO A 219 -8.43 18.68 13.46
N PRO A 220 -8.36 18.37 14.78
CA PRO A 220 -7.87 19.30 15.80
C PRO A 220 -6.48 19.89 15.51
N CYS A 221 -5.57 19.09 14.96
CA CYS A 221 -4.23 19.56 14.58
C CYS A 221 -4.25 20.61 13.47
N ILE A 222 -5.16 20.49 12.50
CA ILE A 222 -5.30 21.47 11.42
C ILE A 222 -5.96 22.73 11.95
N LEU A 223 -7.04 22.60 12.75
CA LEU A 223 -7.71 23.74 13.37
C LEU A 223 -6.73 24.59 14.16
N GLN A 224 -5.92 23.97 15.02
CA GLN A 224 -4.93 24.71 15.81
C GLN A 224 -3.88 25.40 14.96
N MET A 225 -3.41 24.80 13.87
CA MET A 225 -2.47 25.49 12.98
C MET A 225 -3.10 26.71 12.30
N VAL A 226 -4.39 26.63 11.94
CA VAL A 226 -5.14 27.78 11.43
C VAL A 226 -5.30 28.85 12.52
N ASP A 227 -5.70 28.46 13.73
CA ASP A 227 -5.90 29.36 14.86
C ASP A 227 -4.61 30.07 15.28
N ASN A 228 -3.49 29.33 15.29
CA ASN A 228 -2.16 29.86 15.55
C ASN A 228 -1.79 30.91 14.51
N LEU A 229 -1.97 30.62 13.21
CA LEU A 229 -1.71 31.60 12.15
C LEU A 229 -2.59 32.84 12.31
N THR A 230 -3.90 32.68 12.52
CA THR A 230 -4.80 33.84 12.71
C THR A 230 -4.45 34.67 13.96
N SER A 231 -3.86 34.04 14.97
CA SER A 231 -3.38 34.72 16.18
C SER A 231 -1.95 35.25 16.05
N SER A 232 -1.36 35.23 14.84
CA SER A 232 0.04 35.59 14.57
C SER A 232 1.07 34.77 15.37
N ILE A 233 0.68 33.57 15.83
CA ILE A 233 1.56 32.60 16.49
C ILE A 233 2.28 31.81 15.40
N ASN A 234 3.60 31.70 15.54
CA ASN A 234 4.42 31.02 14.54
C ASN A 234 4.12 29.51 14.45
N VAL A 235 3.74 29.04 13.27
CA VAL A 235 3.65 27.60 12.95
C VAL A 235 4.99 27.13 12.36
N PRO A 236 5.57 26.02 12.83
CA PRO A 236 6.84 25.52 12.32
C PRO A 236 6.78 25.19 10.83
N HIS A 237 7.92 25.21 10.14
CA HIS A 237 8.00 24.99 8.69
C HIS A 237 7.33 23.68 8.23
N SER A 238 7.56 22.58 8.98
CA SER A 238 6.91 21.29 8.75
C SER A 238 5.38 21.36 8.90
N GLY A 239 4.89 22.14 9.87
CA GLY A 239 3.46 22.42 10.07
C GLY A 239 2.85 23.21 8.92
N ARG A 240 3.54 24.24 8.42
CA ARG A 240 3.09 25.03 7.27
C ARG A 240 2.93 24.19 6.02
N LEU A 241 3.90 23.31 5.74
CA LEU A 241 3.82 22.35 4.64
C LEU A 241 2.63 21.39 4.80
N ALA A 242 2.47 20.80 6.00
CA ALA A 242 1.37 19.88 6.28
C ALA A 242 -0.01 20.56 6.14
N LEU A 243 -0.14 21.80 6.62
CA LEU A 243 -1.34 22.61 6.50
C LEU A 243 -1.65 22.92 5.03
N ALA A 244 -0.66 23.36 4.24
CA ALA A 244 -0.85 23.64 2.82
C ALA A 244 -1.31 22.40 2.04
N ILE A 245 -0.67 21.24 2.28
CA ILE A 245 -1.07 19.95 1.68
C ILE A 245 -2.52 19.60 2.03
N TYR A 246 -2.91 19.76 3.30
CA TYR A 246 -4.27 19.47 3.74
C TYR A 246 -5.30 20.38 3.05
N LEU A 247 -5.08 21.70 3.04
CA LEU A 247 -6.00 22.67 2.46
C LEU A 247 -6.16 22.50 0.94
N ILE A 248 -5.06 22.15 0.24
CA ILE A 248 -5.09 21.79 -1.18
C ILE A 248 -5.99 20.57 -1.40
N LYS A 249 -5.83 19.52 -0.60
CA LYS A 249 -6.65 18.29 -0.69
C LYS A 249 -8.11 18.51 -0.24
N ALA A 250 -8.33 19.47 0.64
CA ALA A 250 -9.65 19.98 1.04
C ALA A 250 -10.28 20.91 -0.01
N GLY A 251 -9.65 21.07 -1.18
CA GLY A 251 -10.28 21.76 -2.31
C GLY A 251 -10.27 23.28 -2.28
N LEU A 252 -9.51 23.92 -1.37
CA LEU A 252 -9.39 25.38 -1.34
C LEU A 252 -8.60 25.87 -2.55
N THR A 253 -8.86 27.10 -3.01
CA THR A 253 -8.09 27.76 -4.08
C THR A 253 -6.75 28.30 -3.58
N ASN A 254 -5.84 28.67 -4.49
CA ASN A 254 -4.56 29.27 -4.12
C ASN A 254 -4.74 30.56 -3.33
N GLU A 255 -5.72 31.37 -3.70
CA GLU A 255 -6.06 32.65 -3.07
C GLU A 255 -6.60 32.43 -1.65
N GLN A 256 -7.47 31.44 -1.46
CA GLN A 256 -8.00 31.08 -0.15
C GLN A 256 -6.91 30.59 0.80
N ILE A 257 -5.99 29.75 0.30
CA ILE A 257 -4.86 29.26 1.08
C ILE A 257 -3.90 30.41 1.41
N ASN A 258 -3.60 31.27 0.43
CA ASN A 258 -2.76 32.45 0.61
C ASN A 258 -3.33 33.41 1.67
N ALA A 259 -4.65 33.62 1.71
CA ALA A 259 -5.30 34.43 2.74
C ALA A 259 -5.20 33.84 4.15
N ILE A 260 -5.10 32.51 4.29
CA ILE A 260 -4.84 31.88 5.61
C ILE A 260 -3.39 32.17 6.04
N PHE A 261 -2.43 31.99 5.14
CA PHE A 261 -1.01 32.22 5.42
C PHE A 261 -0.62 33.68 5.54
N SER A 262 -1.44 34.64 5.10
CA SER A 262 -1.14 36.08 5.22
C SER A 262 -1.06 36.59 6.66
N HIS A 263 -1.52 35.79 7.62
CA HIS A 263 -1.43 36.08 9.04
C HIS A 263 -0.11 35.58 9.68
N ALA A 264 0.76 34.91 8.91
CA ALA A 264 2.06 34.46 9.41
C ALA A 264 3.01 35.68 9.65
N PRO A 265 3.82 35.67 10.72
CA PRO A 265 4.71 36.80 11.06
C PRO A 265 5.74 37.16 9.98
N ASP A 266 6.15 36.19 9.17
CA ASP A 266 7.17 36.28 8.11
C ASP A 266 6.54 36.15 6.71
N TYR A 267 5.26 36.52 6.56
CA TYR A 267 4.53 36.34 5.32
C TYR A 267 5.11 37.14 4.15
N SER A 268 5.28 36.46 3.01
CA SER A 268 5.55 37.05 1.69
C SER A 268 4.61 36.45 0.66
N LYS A 269 3.78 37.29 0.04
CA LYS A 269 2.75 36.85 -0.93
C LYS A 269 3.34 36.07 -2.11
N GLU A 270 4.41 36.59 -2.71
CA GLU A 270 5.06 35.96 -3.87
C GLU A 270 5.62 34.58 -3.52
N THR A 271 6.34 34.49 -2.40
CA THR A 271 6.92 33.23 -1.93
C THR A 271 5.84 32.22 -1.55
N THR A 272 4.79 32.64 -0.85
CA THR A 272 3.69 31.75 -0.44
C THR A 272 2.93 31.20 -1.64
N LEU A 273 2.59 32.04 -2.64
CA LEU A 273 1.92 31.58 -3.86
C LEU A 273 2.78 30.57 -4.63
N TYR A 274 4.06 30.86 -4.82
CA TYR A 274 4.99 29.94 -5.46
C TYR A 274 5.05 28.57 -4.75
N GLN A 275 5.10 28.56 -3.42
CA GLN A 275 5.12 27.32 -2.65
C GLN A 275 3.82 26.53 -2.79
N ILE A 276 2.67 27.21 -2.76
CA ILE A 276 1.36 26.57 -2.95
C ILE A 276 1.29 25.91 -4.35
N GLU A 277 1.68 26.63 -5.40
CA GLU A 277 1.72 26.09 -6.76
C GLU A 277 2.68 24.91 -6.91
N TYR A 278 3.86 25.02 -6.30
CA TYR A 278 4.85 23.94 -6.29
C TYR A 278 4.29 22.68 -5.60
N ILE A 279 3.64 22.83 -4.44
CA ILE A 279 3.03 21.71 -3.70
C ILE A 279 1.94 21.04 -4.54
N ARG A 280 1.09 21.82 -5.22
CA ARG A 280 0.08 21.27 -6.14
C ARG A 280 0.72 20.47 -7.27
N LYS A 281 1.75 21.02 -7.91
CA LYS A 281 2.47 20.36 -9.01
C LYS A 281 3.18 19.06 -8.58
N LYS A 282 3.63 19.00 -7.33
CA LYS A 282 4.32 17.84 -6.76
C LYS A 282 3.39 16.74 -6.22
N GLU A 283 2.09 17.02 -6.12
CA GLU A 283 1.07 16.06 -5.63
C GLU A 283 1.46 15.42 -4.29
N TYR A 284 1.98 16.22 -3.34
CA TYR A 284 2.43 15.70 -2.06
C TYR A 284 1.31 14.97 -1.29
N SER A 285 1.67 13.85 -0.69
CA SER A 285 0.79 13.08 0.19
C SER A 285 0.68 13.71 1.56
N MET A 286 -0.51 13.62 2.19
CA MET A 286 -0.71 14.11 3.55
C MET A 286 0.12 13.26 4.55
N PRO A 287 0.95 13.87 5.41
CA PRO A 287 1.68 13.15 6.45
C PRO A 287 0.76 12.37 7.39
N SER A 288 1.24 11.23 7.90
CA SER A 288 0.51 10.39 8.86
C SER A 288 0.41 11.05 10.23
N CYS A 289 -0.53 10.62 11.08
CA CYS A 289 -0.60 11.13 12.47
C CYS A 289 0.71 10.92 13.24
N ASN A 290 1.41 9.80 13.05
CA ASN A 290 2.71 9.56 13.68
C ASN A 290 3.76 10.56 13.19
N THR A 291 3.77 10.88 11.89
CA THR A 291 4.65 11.90 11.32
C THR A 291 4.34 13.29 11.87
N MET A 292 3.05 13.63 11.98
CA MET A 292 2.60 14.90 12.57
C MET A 292 3.02 14.99 14.05
N ASP A 293 2.99 13.87 14.77
CA ASP A 293 3.41 13.79 16.17
C ASP A 293 4.92 13.98 16.32
N THR A 294 5.74 13.36 15.47
CA THR A 294 7.20 13.59 15.42
C THR A 294 7.55 15.06 15.17
N TYR A 295 6.73 15.78 14.40
CA TYR A 295 6.90 17.21 14.15
C TYR A 295 6.34 18.10 15.27
N GLY A 296 5.74 17.53 16.31
CA GLY A 296 5.13 18.28 17.42
C GLY A 296 3.85 19.03 17.05
N ILE A 297 3.18 18.64 15.96
CA ILE A 297 1.96 19.32 15.44
C ILE A 297 0.70 18.46 15.57
N CYS A 298 0.78 17.28 16.19
CA CYS A 298 -0.39 16.44 16.49
C CYS A 298 -0.92 16.72 17.90
N MET A 299 -2.21 17.09 17.99
CA MET A 299 -2.77 17.66 19.23
C MET A 299 -3.72 16.71 19.96
N ALA A 300 -4.18 15.65 19.28
CA ALA A 300 -5.17 14.73 19.83
C ALA A 300 -5.01 13.31 19.27
N GLU A 301 -5.30 12.31 20.11
CA GLU A 301 -5.39 10.91 19.72
C GLU A 301 -6.77 10.57 19.13
N CYS A 302 -7.12 11.23 18.03
CA CYS A 302 -8.41 11.06 17.35
C CYS A 302 -8.54 9.75 16.55
N ARG A 303 -7.47 8.94 16.48
CA ARG A 303 -7.40 7.64 15.79
C ARG A 303 -7.71 7.64 14.28
N CYS A 304 -7.61 8.80 13.62
CA CYS A 304 -7.84 8.88 12.17
C CYS A 304 -6.67 8.33 11.31
N ASN A 305 -5.51 8.05 11.92
CA ASN A 305 -4.24 7.60 11.30
C ASN A 305 -3.62 8.57 10.28
N ASN A 306 -4.42 9.41 9.63
CA ASN A 306 -4.03 10.45 8.70
C ASN A 306 -5.06 11.59 8.77
N PRO A 307 -4.64 12.87 8.86
CA PRO A 307 -5.56 14.00 8.93
C PRO A 307 -6.59 14.06 7.79
N ALA A 308 -6.25 13.63 6.57
CA ALA A 308 -7.19 13.60 5.44
C ALA A 308 -8.36 12.62 5.63
N ARG A 309 -8.23 11.67 6.57
CA ARG A 309 -9.27 10.69 6.91
C ARG A 309 -10.12 11.12 8.11
N TYR A 310 -9.82 12.25 8.74
CA TYR A 310 -10.60 12.74 9.88
C TYR A 310 -12.05 13.02 9.46
N ARG A 311 -12.97 12.71 10.36
CA ARG A 311 -14.42 12.94 10.25
C ARG A 311 -14.92 13.16 11.66
N GLU A 312 -15.57 14.28 11.93
CA GLU A 312 -16.01 14.63 13.29
C GLU A 312 -16.94 13.56 13.87
N ALA A 313 -17.86 13.03 13.05
CA ALA A 313 -18.81 12.00 13.45
C ALA A 313 -18.16 10.68 13.93
N ILE A 314 -16.95 10.37 13.45
CA ILE A 314 -16.26 9.11 13.75
C ILE A 314 -15.16 9.31 14.80
N HIS A 315 -14.39 10.40 14.65
CA HIS A 315 -13.15 10.63 15.37
C HIS A 315 -13.27 11.69 16.47
N GLY A 316 -14.30 12.54 16.40
CA GLY A 316 -14.47 13.71 17.27
C GLY A 316 -14.59 13.36 18.75
N LYS A 317 -15.27 12.25 19.09
CA LYS A 317 -15.35 11.77 20.48
C LYS A 317 -13.97 11.46 21.07
N TYR A 318 -13.12 10.76 20.31
CA TYR A 318 -11.76 10.41 20.75
C TYR A 318 -10.85 11.65 20.81
N ALA A 319 -11.01 12.57 19.85
CA ALA A 319 -10.31 13.85 19.86
C ALA A 319 -10.59 14.63 21.15
N LYS A 320 -11.87 14.84 21.48
CA LYS A 320 -12.32 15.59 22.67
C LYS A 320 -11.79 14.97 23.96
N LEU A 321 -12.00 13.66 24.15
CA LEU A 321 -11.51 12.94 25.33
C LEU A 321 -9.98 13.03 25.50
N SER A 322 -9.22 12.93 24.40
CA SER A 322 -7.76 13.02 24.46
C SER A 322 -7.30 14.43 24.80
N MET A 323 -7.97 15.46 24.27
CA MET A 323 -7.64 16.86 24.53
C MET A 323 -7.99 17.27 25.96
N GLU A 324 -9.13 16.82 26.49
CA GLU A 324 -9.53 17.03 27.89
C GLU A 324 -8.49 16.44 28.86
N LYS A 325 -8.02 15.21 28.60
CA LYS A 325 -6.96 14.57 29.41
C LYS A 325 -5.64 15.36 29.38
N ARG A 326 -5.22 15.83 28.21
CA ARG A 326 -3.99 16.64 28.06
C ARG A 326 -4.13 17.98 28.80
N GLY A 327 -5.28 18.64 28.67
CA GLY A 327 -5.57 19.91 29.37
C GLY A 327 -5.73 19.78 30.88
N ALA A 328 -6.15 18.62 31.39
CA ALA A 328 -6.18 18.33 32.82
C ALA A 328 -4.77 18.11 33.39
N SER A 329 -3.87 17.47 32.62
CA SER A 329 -2.46 17.28 33.05
C SER A 329 -1.66 18.58 33.12
N SER A 330 -1.97 19.57 32.26
CA SER A 330 -1.26 20.86 32.27
C SER A 330 -1.75 21.84 33.33
N ARG A 331 -2.79 21.51 34.10
CA ARG A 331 -3.33 22.32 35.21
C ARG A 331 -3.04 21.74 36.60
N GLY A 332 -2.37 20.57 36.67
CA GLY A 332 -2.05 19.87 37.91
C GLY A 332 -0.68 20.15 38.50
N ASP A 333 0.18 20.87 37.77
CA ASP A 333 1.54 21.27 38.19
C ASP A 333 1.63 22.80 38.37
N GLY A 334 0.70 23.35 39.15
CA GLY A 334 0.66 24.77 39.53
C GLY A 334 0.71 24.94 41.04
#